data_AF-A0A6P8XEH2-F1
#
_entry.id   AF-A0A6P8XEH2-F1
#
_cell.length_a   1.000
_cell.length_b   1.000
_cell.length_c   1.000
_cell.angle_alpha   90.00
_cell.angle_beta   90.00
_cell.angle_gamma   90.00
#
_symmetry.space_group_name_H-M   'P 1'
#
loop_
_entity.id
_entity.type
_entity.pdbx_description
1 polymer ?
#
loop_
_entity_poly.entity_id
_entity_poly.type
_entity_poly.pdbx_seq_one_letter_code
_entity_poly.pdbx_strand_id
1 'polypeptide(L)'
;MAVNVYSTNVTSENLSRHDMLAWVNDCLQSQFTKIEELCTGAAYCQFMDMLFPNSVPVKRVKFRTNLEHEYIQNFKILQAGFKKMSVDKIIPVDKLIKGRFQDNFEFLQWFKKFFDANYDGRDYDPLSQRGGIKLGSACGGSGSHAGSGGGSSNNDLHLMHRRPQHSTLQQHHHPQQQQQPHHNGRNAATLRNHQIVSKVPPRTTNSTPPNRLVAGNTGAVKKNDAAGAASNHQIEELSNQVRPEVMDMRLNLEGLEKERDFYFSKLRDIEILCQEADDADPAQLIQKILDILYATEDGFAPPDDAPPEDEEY
;
A
#
# COMPACT_ATOMS: atom_id res chain seq x y z
N MET A 1 7.36 -0.18 29.47
CA MET A 1 7.36 -1.17 28.37
C MET A 1 6.59 -0.55 27.21
N ALA A 2 6.73 -1.09 26.00
CA ALA A 2 5.89 -0.71 24.87
C ALA A 2 4.51 -1.38 24.99
N VAL A 3 3.50 -0.78 24.35
CA VAL A 3 2.22 -1.41 24.01
C VAL A 3 2.45 -2.24 22.74
N ASN A 4 2.22 -3.55 22.82
CA ASN A 4 2.30 -4.42 21.65
C ASN A 4 1.02 -4.34 20.82
N VAL A 5 1.14 -4.55 19.51
CA VAL A 5 0.01 -4.54 18.58
C VAL A 5 0.07 -5.76 17.67
N TYR A 6 -1.08 -6.32 17.38
CA TYR A 6 -1.23 -7.53 16.55
C TYR A 6 -2.03 -7.21 15.29
N SER A 7 -1.69 -7.87 14.19
CA SER A 7 -2.50 -7.81 12.97
C SER A 7 -3.78 -8.61 13.19
N THR A 8 -4.89 -7.92 13.47
CA THR A 8 -6.24 -8.51 13.48
C THR A 8 -6.97 -8.06 12.22
N ASN A 9 -7.96 -8.84 11.77
CA ASN A 9 -8.75 -8.53 10.57
C ASN A 9 -9.75 -7.37 10.80
N VAL A 10 -9.66 -6.65 11.93
CA VAL A 10 -10.46 -5.46 12.21
C VAL A 10 -9.95 -4.31 11.34
N THR A 11 -10.86 -3.68 10.59
CA THR A 11 -10.60 -2.66 9.58
C THR A 11 -10.11 -1.33 10.17
N SER A 12 -8.88 -1.35 10.66
CA SER A 12 -8.06 -0.17 10.92
C SER A 12 -7.49 0.34 9.59
N GLU A 13 -7.58 1.64 9.33
CA GLU A 13 -7.31 2.24 8.01
C GLU A 13 -5.91 1.88 7.49
N ASN A 14 -5.87 1.09 6.41
CA ASN A 14 -4.62 0.67 5.79
C ASN A 14 -4.12 1.76 4.84
N LEU A 15 -3.23 2.63 5.35
CA LEU A 15 -2.55 3.69 4.60
C LEU A 15 -1.93 3.20 3.29
N SER A 16 -2.05 4.00 2.22
CA SER A 16 -1.49 3.62 0.92
C SER A 16 0.05 3.70 0.91
N ARG A 17 0.66 3.15 -0.15
CA ARG A 17 2.10 3.24 -0.40
C ARG A 17 2.64 4.68 -0.32
N HIS A 18 1.85 5.65 -0.79
CA HIS A 18 2.23 7.06 -0.84
C HIS A 18 2.08 7.75 0.52
N ASP A 19 0.96 7.52 1.22
CA ASP A 19 0.71 8.12 2.54
C ASP A 19 1.70 7.59 3.58
N MET A 20 2.05 6.31 3.48
CA MET A 20 3.04 5.68 4.35
C MET A 20 4.46 6.24 4.11
N LEU A 21 4.85 6.50 2.86
CA LEU A 21 6.11 7.17 2.54
C LEU A 21 6.12 8.64 2.98
N ALA A 22 5.01 9.36 2.81
CA ALA A 22 4.87 10.73 3.30
C ALA A 22 5.04 10.78 4.83
N TRP A 23 4.33 9.93 5.57
CA TRP A 23 4.45 9.82 7.03
C TRP A 23 5.91 9.58 7.49
N VAL A 24 6.64 8.64 6.88
CA VAL A 24 8.05 8.42 7.25
C VAL A 24 8.93 9.62 6.91
N ASN A 25 8.71 10.26 5.75
CA ASN A 25 9.45 11.43 5.32
C ASN A 25 9.23 12.64 6.23
N ASP A 26 7.98 12.89 6.64
CA ASP A 26 7.62 13.99 7.53
C ASP A 26 8.15 13.76 8.96
N CYS A 27 7.90 12.58 9.55
CA CYS A 27 8.35 12.27 10.91
C CYS A 27 9.88 12.21 11.06
N LEU A 28 10.60 11.75 10.03
CA LEU A 28 12.06 11.62 10.09
C LEU A 28 12.82 12.71 9.33
N GLN A 29 12.16 13.69 8.71
CA GLN A 29 12.79 14.64 7.78
C GLN A 29 13.69 13.90 6.76
N SER A 30 13.09 12.94 6.06
CA SER A 30 13.77 12.05 5.12
C SER A 30 13.21 12.21 3.69
N GLN A 31 13.90 11.62 2.72
CA GLN A 31 13.59 11.75 1.28
C GLN A 31 13.47 10.37 0.63
N PHE A 32 12.77 9.43 1.27
CA PHE A 32 12.49 8.11 0.69
C PHE A 32 11.52 8.23 -0.48
N THR A 33 11.82 7.51 -1.56
CA THR A 33 11.05 7.43 -2.81
C THR A 33 10.42 6.05 -3.02
N LYS A 34 11.02 5.01 -2.44
CA LYS A 34 10.57 3.61 -2.48
C LYS A 34 10.55 3.05 -1.06
N ILE A 35 9.57 2.19 -0.75
CA ILE A 35 9.45 1.54 0.58
C ILE A 35 10.61 0.57 0.82
N GLU A 36 11.13 0.00 -0.27
CA GLU A 36 12.32 -0.82 -0.34
C GLU A 36 13.57 -0.15 0.28
N GLU A 37 13.68 1.19 0.31
CA GLU A 37 14.81 1.90 0.94
C GLU A 37 14.88 1.70 2.47
N LEU A 38 13.78 1.27 3.09
CA LEU A 38 13.70 0.97 4.53
C LEU A 38 14.37 -0.36 4.90
N CYS A 39 14.78 -1.16 3.91
CA CYS A 39 15.61 -2.37 4.09
C CYS A 39 16.94 -2.09 4.81
N THR A 40 17.38 -0.83 4.83
CA THR A 40 18.55 -0.37 5.58
C THR A 40 18.39 -0.51 7.10
N GLY A 41 17.17 -0.65 7.63
CA GLY A 41 16.88 -0.73 9.06
C GLY A 41 17.06 0.57 9.86
N ALA A 42 17.63 1.61 9.26
CA ALA A 42 18.04 2.84 9.95
C ALA A 42 16.84 3.70 10.40
N ALA A 43 15.80 3.79 9.58
CA ALA A 43 14.57 4.52 9.90
C ALA A 43 13.87 3.93 11.14
N TYR A 44 13.69 2.61 11.19
CA TYR A 44 13.08 1.92 12.33
C TYR A 44 13.88 2.08 13.63
N CYS A 45 15.23 2.11 13.55
CA CYS A 45 16.06 2.43 14.70
C CYS A 45 15.77 3.85 15.20
N GLN A 46 15.63 4.82 14.30
CA GLN A 46 15.34 6.20 14.70
C GLN A 46 13.93 6.38 15.29
N PHE A 47 12.93 5.71 14.72
CA PHE A 47 11.59 5.68 15.33
C PHE A 47 11.60 5.07 16.75
N MET A 48 12.40 4.04 17.00
CA MET A 48 12.54 3.49 18.37
C MET A 48 13.18 4.46 19.37
N ASP A 49 14.06 5.35 18.92
CA ASP A 49 14.61 6.43 19.77
C ASP A 49 13.59 7.56 20.01
N MET A 50 12.80 7.92 18.99
CA MET A 50 11.69 8.87 19.10
C MET A 50 10.61 8.39 20.10
N LEU A 51 10.14 7.16 19.95
CA LEU A 51 9.18 6.51 20.86
C LEU A 51 9.79 6.30 22.25
N PHE A 52 11.03 5.80 22.31
CA PHE A 52 11.67 5.37 23.55
C PHE A 52 13.15 5.80 23.59
N PRO A 53 13.43 7.03 24.05
CA PRO A 53 14.79 7.56 24.13
C PRO A 53 15.74 6.62 24.89
N ASN A 54 16.93 6.40 24.33
CA ASN A 54 17.91 5.43 24.82
C ASN A 54 17.48 3.95 24.72
N SER A 55 16.39 3.60 24.02
CA SER A 55 16.08 2.19 23.72
C SER A 55 17.13 1.58 22.78
N VAL A 56 17.61 2.36 21.82
CA VAL A 56 18.66 2.00 20.86
C VAL A 56 19.87 2.95 20.93
N PRO A 57 21.11 2.44 20.70
CA PRO A 57 22.28 3.30 20.56
C PRO A 57 22.34 3.97 19.17
N VAL A 58 21.58 5.05 18.97
CA VAL A 58 21.48 5.81 17.69
C VAL A 58 22.85 6.07 17.04
N LYS A 59 23.86 6.46 17.83
CA LYS A 59 25.23 6.74 17.37
C LYS A 59 25.97 5.55 16.73
N ARG A 60 25.42 4.34 16.78
CA ARG A 60 25.94 3.12 16.13
C ARG A 60 25.18 2.75 14.84
N VAL A 61 24.06 3.40 14.56
CA VAL A 61 23.21 3.13 13.39
C VAL A 61 23.89 3.66 12.12
N LYS A 62 23.93 2.85 11.07
CA LYS A 62 24.46 3.22 9.75
C LYS A 62 23.34 3.90 8.95
N PHE A 63 23.23 5.22 9.08
CA PHE A 63 22.22 6.04 8.39
C PHE A 63 22.45 6.22 6.88
N ARG A 64 23.69 6.05 6.42
CA ARG A 64 24.06 6.14 5.00
C ARG A 64 24.96 4.95 4.64
N THR A 65 24.37 3.92 4.05
CA THR A 65 25.04 2.69 3.64
C THR A 65 24.30 2.06 2.46
N ASN A 66 25.03 1.29 1.65
CA ASN A 66 24.52 0.45 0.57
C ASN A 66 24.97 -1.02 0.71
N LEU A 67 25.33 -1.44 1.93
CA LEU A 67 25.95 -2.74 2.22
C LEU A 67 25.04 -3.60 3.10
N GLU A 68 24.59 -4.75 2.59
CA GLU A 68 23.64 -5.63 3.28
C GLU A 68 24.11 -6.03 4.70
N HIS A 69 25.42 -6.25 4.89
CA HIS A 69 25.97 -6.60 6.21
C HIS A 69 25.87 -5.45 7.23
N GLU A 70 25.75 -4.20 6.80
CA GLU A 70 25.47 -3.05 7.67
C GLU A 70 23.96 -2.91 7.93
N TYR A 71 23.10 -3.33 7.00
CA TYR A 71 21.65 -3.40 7.23
C TYR A 71 21.36 -4.43 8.35
N ILE A 72 22.04 -5.58 8.33
CA ILE A 72 21.98 -6.59 9.40
C ILE A 72 22.47 -6.02 10.75
N GLN A 73 23.47 -5.12 10.76
CA GLN A 73 23.91 -4.44 11.99
C GLN A 73 22.82 -3.49 12.53
N ASN A 74 22.16 -2.73 11.67
CA ASN A 74 21.03 -1.88 12.04
C ASN A 74 19.85 -2.71 12.57
N PHE A 75 19.48 -3.81 11.92
CA PHE A 75 18.42 -4.68 12.42
C PHE A 75 18.76 -5.36 13.75
N LYS A 76 20.03 -5.70 14.02
CA LYS A 76 20.47 -6.18 15.35
C LYS A 76 20.39 -5.09 16.43
N ILE A 77 20.60 -3.82 16.08
CA ILE A 77 20.34 -2.68 16.96
C ILE A 77 18.83 -2.56 17.26
N LEU A 78 17.99 -2.69 16.23
CA LEU A 78 16.53 -2.65 16.36
C LEU A 78 15.97 -3.77 17.25
N GLN A 79 16.41 -5.02 17.02
CA GLN A 79 16.05 -6.19 17.84
C GLN A 79 16.44 -6.01 19.33
N ALA A 80 17.60 -5.38 19.60
CA ALA A 80 18.00 -5.07 20.97
C ALA A 80 17.09 -4.01 21.62
N GLY A 81 16.64 -3.01 20.86
CA GLY A 81 15.65 -2.03 21.31
C GLY A 81 14.28 -2.67 21.59
N PHE A 82 13.80 -3.52 20.69
CA PHE A 82 12.56 -4.29 20.85
C PHE A 82 12.60 -5.13 22.14
N LYS A 83 13.65 -5.94 22.33
CA LYS A 83 13.86 -6.74 23.54
C LYS A 83 13.93 -5.89 24.82
N LYS A 84 14.57 -4.71 24.76
CA LYS A 84 14.67 -3.79 25.90
C LYS A 84 13.32 -3.16 26.28
N MET A 85 12.42 -2.97 25.32
CA MET A 85 11.09 -2.39 25.53
C MET A 85 9.97 -3.43 25.75
N SER A 86 10.30 -4.73 25.71
CA SER A 86 9.35 -5.86 25.76
C SER A 86 8.41 -5.94 24.54
N VAL A 87 8.93 -5.58 23.36
CA VAL A 87 8.24 -5.81 22.08
C VAL A 87 8.39 -7.27 21.67
N ASP A 88 7.28 -7.93 21.36
CA ASP A 88 7.19 -9.36 21.02
C ASP A 88 7.29 -9.65 19.51
N LYS A 89 6.91 -8.71 18.65
CA LYS A 89 6.97 -8.83 17.19
C LYS A 89 8.37 -9.27 16.72
N ILE A 90 8.42 -10.47 16.14
CA ILE A 90 9.60 -10.99 15.44
C ILE A 90 9.84 -10.15 14.18
N ILE A 91 11.09 -9.71 14.00
CA ILE A 91 11.52 -8.91 12.84
C ILE A 91 12.07 -9.88 11.77
N PRO A 92 11.48 -9.97 10.56
CA PRO A 92 11.91 -10.90 9.50
C PRO A 92 13.14 -10.37 8.74
N VAL A 93 14.27 -10.21 9.46
CA VAL A 93 15.50 -9.53 8.97
C VAL A 93 15.96 -10.05 7.62
N ASP A 94 16.06 -11.38 7.43
CA ASP A 94 16.58 -12.00 6.21
C ASP A 94 15.73 -11.73 4.96
N LYS A 95 14.45 -11.39 5.15
CA LYS A 95 13.58 -10.91 4.07
C LYS A 95 13.72 -9.41 3.85
N LEU A 96 13.66 -8.62 4.93
CA LEU A 96 13.68 -7.15 4.87
C LEU A 96 14.94 -6.62 4.18
N ILE A 97 16.13 -7.12 4.55
CA ILE A 97 17.42 -6.68 4.00
C ILE A 97 17.56 -6.88 2.49
N LYS A 98 16.72 -7.74 1.87
CA LYS A 98 16.72 -8.01 0.42
C LYS A 98 16.00 -6.94 -0.40
N GLY A 99 15.48 -5.88 0.24
CA GLY A 99 14.82 -4.77 -0.46
C GLY A 99 13.54 -5.17 -1.17
N ARG A 100 12.88 -6.25 -0.76
CA ARG A 100 11.60 -6.69 -1.34
C ARG A 100 10.48 -5.77 -0.86
N PHE A 101 9.65 -5.30 -1.80
CA PHE A 101 8.53 -4.39 -1.51
C PHE A 101 7.55 -5.00 -0.51
N GLN A 102 7.02 -6.20 -0.79
CA GLN A 102 6.02 -6.89 0.04
C GLN A 102 6.47 -7.02 1.51
N ASP A 103 7.64 -7.62 1.75
CA ASP A 103 8.16 -7.85 3.09
C ASP A 103 8.42 -6.53 3.86
N ASN A 104 8.91 -5.49 3.17
CA ASN A 104 9.15 -4.18 3.80
C ASN A 104 7.84 -3.42 4.06
N PHE A 105 6.83 -3.55 3.19
CA PHE A 105 5.55 -2.87 3.36
C PHE A 105 4.69 -3.52 4.46
N GLU A 106 4.65 -4.86 4.54
CA GLU A 106 3.97 -5.59 5.63
C GLU A 106 4.55 -5.19 7.01
N PHE A 107 5.89 -5.19 7.12
CA PHE A 107 6.55 -4.77 8.36
C PHE A 107 6.31 -3.29 8.67
N LEU A 108 6.29 -2.41 7.66
CA LEU A 108 6.01 -0.98 7.84
C LEU A 108 4.56 -0.71 8.27
N GLN A 109 3.57 -1.42 7.70
CA GLN A 109 2.17 -1.32 8.12
C GLN A 109 1.99 -1.72 9.60
N TRP A 110 2.61 -2.82 10.02
CA TRP A 110 2.63 -3.20 11.44
C TRP A 110 3.37 -2.14 12.27
N PHE A 111 4.51 -1.64 11.81
CA PHE A 111 5.32 -0.65 12.53
C PHE A 111 4.58 0.69 12.71
N LYS A 112 3.74 1.10 11.73
CA LYS A 112 2.87 2.27 11.86
C LYS A 112 1.85 2.09 12.98
N LYS A 113 1.13 0.96 13.00
CA LYS A 113 0.17 0.65 14.07
C LYS A 113 0.86 0.57 15.45
N PHE A 114 2.09 0.07 15.49
CA PHE A 114 2.93 0.06 16.71
C PHE A 114 3.35 1.46 17.14
N PHE A 115 3.75 2.32 16.19
CA PHE A 115 4.10 3.71 16.47
C PHE A 115 2.91 4.50 17.03
N ASP A 116 1.74 4.41 16.38
CA ASP A 116 0.52 5.11 16.80
C ASP A 116 0.05 4.70 18.20
N ALA A 117 0.25 3.43 18.59
CA ALA A 117 -0.09 2.92 19.91
C ALA A 117 0.90 3.34 21.04
N ASN A 118 2.04 3.94 20.69
CA ASN A 118 3.14 4.23 21.64
C ASN A 118 3.64 5.69 21.61
N TYR A 119 3.28 6.48 20.60
CA TYR A 119 3.75 7.86 20.47
C TYR A 119 2.92 8.81 21.35
N ASP A 120 3.58 9.53 22.24
CA ASP A 120 2.97 10.47 23.20
C ASP A 120 2.87 11.91 22.67
N GLY A 121 3.22 12.14 21.40
CA GLY A 121 3.17 13.46 20.77
C GLY A 121 4.34 14.38 21.10
N ARG A 122 5.42 13.89 21.73
CA ARG A 122 6.60 14.70 22.07
C ARG A 122 7.33 15.26 20.84
N ASP A 123 7.90 16.46 20.97
CA ASP A 123 8.80 17.00 19.96
C ASP A 123 10.07 16.15 19.81
N TYR A 124 10.50 15.94 18.56
CA TYR A 124 11.72 15.21 18.22
C TYR A 124 12.40 15.86 17.00
N ASP A 125 13.69 16.14 17.09
CA ASP A 125 14.51 16.61 15.97
C ASP A 125 15.28 15.42 15.36
N PRO A 126 14.78 14.85 14.24
CA PRO A 126 15.41 13.68 13.64
C PRO A 126 16.72 14.01 12.92
N LEU A 127 16.96 15.27 12.52
CA LEU A 127 18.18 15.65 11.82
C LEU A 127 19.34 15.84 12.81
N SER A 128 19.10 16.47 13.96
CA SER A 128 20.08 16.59 15.03
C SER A 128 20.46 15.24 15.65
N GLN A 129 19.50 14.32 15.86
CA GLN A 129 19.82 12.98 16.39
C GLN A 129 20.64 12.12 15.40
N ARG A 130 20.53 12.38 14.09
CA ARG A 130 21.43 11.82 13.06
C ARG A 130 22.77 12.55 12.91
N GLY A 131 23.02 13.61 13.69
CA GLY A 131 24.22 14.45 13.55
C GLY A 131 24.30 15.17 12.20
N GLY A 132 23.15 15.57 11.63
CA GLY A 132 23.05 16.23 10.33
C GLY A 132 23.07 15.29 9.11
N ILE A 133 23.19 13.97 9.31
CA ILE A 133 23.13 13.01 8.20
C ILE A 133 21.70 12.98 7.62
N LYS A 134 21.56 13.15 6.30
CA LYS A 134 20.29 12.99 5.57
C LYS A 134 19.94 11.50 5.41
N LEU A 135 18.64 11.21 5.43
CA LEU A 135 18.07 9.87 5.29
C LEU A 135 17.15 9.83 4.05
N GLY A 136 17.14 8.71 3.32
CA GLY A 136 16.45 8.56 2.03
C GLY A 136 17.19 9.20 0.84
N SER A 137 17.05 8.59 -0.34
CA SER A 137 17.63 9.00 -1.63
C SER A 137 19.13 9.35 -1.58
N ALA A 138 19.96 8.33 -1.31
CA ALA A 138 21.42 8.40 -1.43
C ALA A 138 22.07 7.06 -1.85
N CYS A 139 21.34 6.22 -2.61
CA CYS A 139 21.74 4.86 -3.00
C CYS A 139 21.64 4.63 -4.53
N GLY A 140 22.10 5.60 -5.33
CA GLY A 140 22.04 5.54 -6.80
C GLY A 140 22.84 6.66 -7.48
N GLY A 141 24.17 6.64 -7.34
CA GLY A 141 25.03 7.67 -7.95
C GLY A 141 26.51 7.48 -7.68
N SER A 142 27.25 6.93 -8.65
CA SER A 142 28.72 6.92 -8.66
C SER A 142 29.24 8.33 -8.96
N GLY A 143 29.87 9.00 -7.99
CA GLY A 143 30.10 10.45 -8.09
C GLY A 143 31.13 11.10 -7.16
N SER A 144 32.33 10.52 -7.04
CA SER A 144 33.57 11.23 -6.66
C SER A 144 33.72 11.83 -5.24
N HIS A 145 34.92 12.35 -4.95
CA HIS A 145 35.39 12.87 -3.66
C HIS A 145 35.05 14.35 -3.39
N ALA A 146 35.43 14.79 -2.18
CA ALA A 146 35.38 16.13 -1.58
C ALA A 146 34.06 16.49 -0.87
N GLY A 147 34.09 17.25 0.23
CA GLY A 147 35.25 17.76 0.98
C GLY A 147 34.80 18.71 2.10
N SER A 148 35.63 18.91 3.13
CA SER A 148 35.30 19.81 4.24
C SER A 148 35.24 21.28 3.80
N GLY A 149 34.19 22.00 4.18
CA GLY A 149 34.07 23.44 4.00
C GLY A 149 32.90 24.00 4.81
N GLY A 150 33.19 24.82 5.83
CA GLY A 150 32.18 25.54 6.59
C GLY A 150 31.99 26.96 6.06
N GLY A 151 30.81 27.55 6.28
CA GLY A 151 30.52 28.93 5.89
C GLY A 151 29.14 29.38 6.35
N SER A 152 29.07 30.16 7.42
CA SER A 152 27.84 30.78 7.91
C SER A 152 27.44 31.99 7.07
N SER A 153 26.14 32.19 6.85
CA SER A 153 25.54 33.52 6.65
C SER A 153 24.06 33.46 6.97
N ASN A 154 23.54 34.56 7.53
CA ASN A 154 22.19 34.63 8.08
C ASN A 154 21.14 34.88 7.00
N ASN A 155 19.90 34.51 7.30
CA ASN A 155 18.78 35.45 7.17
C ASN A 155 17.66 35.05 8.13
N ASP A 156 16.99 36.04 8.70
CA ASP A 156 15.86 35.86 9.61
C ASP A 156 14.68 35.13 8.95
N LEU A 157 14.02 34.26 9.72
CA LEU A 157 12.65 33.87 9.46
C LEU A 157 11.79 34.25 10.67
N HIS A 158 11.05 35.34 10.54
CA HIS A 158 10.16 35.80 11.61
C HIS A 158 8.89 34.92 11.69
N LEU A 159 8.43 34.72 12.92
CA LEU A 159 7.13 34.13 13.30
C LEU A 159 5.98 34.94 12.59
N MET A 160 4.75 34.47 12.35
CA MET A 160 3.91 33.56 13.14
C MET A 160 2.78 32.87 12.31
N HIS A 161 2.34 31.72 12.82
CA HIS A 161 0.95 31.21 12.91
C HIS A 161 -0.20 31.86 12.08
N ARG A 162 -1.03 31.01 11.45
CA ARG A 162 -2.48 31.01 11.76
C ARG A 162 -3.23 29.70 11.45
N ARG A 163 -4.03 29.24 12.42
CA ARG A 163 -5.17 28.31 12.25
C ARG A 163 -6.37 29.03 11.60
N PRO A 164 -7.27 28.31 10.92
CA PRO A 164 -8.71 28.60 10.92
C PRO A 164 -9.42 27.90 12.09
N GLN A 165 -10.46 28.53 12.66
CA GLN A 165 -11.49 27.87 13.48
C GLN A 165 -12.88 28.38 13.07
N HIS A 166 -13.89 27.57 13.41
CA HIS A 166 -15.33 27.83 13.22
C HIS A 166 -15.80 29.16 13.84
N SER A 167 -16.82 29.81 13.26
CA SER A 167 -17.90 30.50 14.00
C SER A 167 -19.10 30.88 13.14
N THR A 168 -20.27 30.89 13.79
CA THR A 168 -21.65 31.04 13.26
C THR A 168 -22.12 32.51 13.17
N LEU A 169 -23.16 32.79 12.37
CA LEU A 169 -24.36 33.61 12.73
C LEU A 169 -25.41 33.69 11.59
N GLN A 170 -26.56 34.35 11.78
CA GLN A 170 -27.81 34.27 10.97
C GLN A 170 -28.48 35.67 10.78
N GLN A 171 -29.59 35.90 10.02
CA GLN A 171 -30.53 35.00 9.31
C GLN A 171 -30.91 35.54 7.89
N HIS A 172 -32.11 35.97 7.42
CA HIS A 172 -33.50 36.11 7.92
C HIS A 172 -34.48 36.36 6.73
N HIS A 173 -35.59 35.60 6.58
CA HIS A 173 -36.91 35.89 5.89
C HIS A 173 -37.02 36.65 4.50
N HIS A 174 -37.98 36.41 3.57
CA HIS A 174 -39.02 35.36 3.29
C HIS A 174 -39.53 35.46 1.79
N PRO A 175 -40.67 34.89 1.27
CA PRO A 175 -40.71 34.28 -0.07
C PRO A 175 -41.82 34.75 -1.07
N GLN A 176 -41.85 34.19 -2.29
CA GLN A 176 -43.07 34.14 -3.13
C GLN A 176 -43.12 32.92 -4.09
N GLN A 177 -44.12 32.81 -4.99
CA GLN A 177 -44.71 31.54 -5.47
C GLN A 177 -44.73 31.32 -7.00
N GLN A 178 -45.10 30.08 -7.40
CA GLN A 178 -45.66 29.64 -8.72
C GLN A 178 -44.66 29.62 -9.91
N GLN A 179 -44.84 28.84 -11.00
CA GLN A 179 -46.00 28.08 -11.52
C GLN A 179 -45.53 26.84 -12.37
N GLN A 180 -46.44 25.92 -12.74
CA GLN A 180 -46.20 24.87 -13.78
C GLN A 180 -46.73 25.35 -15.17
N PRO A 181 -46.39 24.69 -16.30
CA PRO A 181 -47.09 23.48 -16.78
C PRO A 181 -46.15 22.37 -17.30
N HIS A 182 -46.44 21.06 -17.42
CA HIS A 182 -47.65 20.20 -17.43
C HIS A 182 -48.18 19.81 -18.84
N HIS A 183 -47.76 18.64 -19.37
CA HIS A 183 -48.53 17.60 -20.12
C HIS A 183 -47.62 16.38 -20.43
N ASN A 184 -47.96 15.15 -20.01
CA ASN A 184 -48.79 14.12 -20.69
C ASN A 184 -48.25 13.65 -22.06
N GLY A 185 -47.99 12.36 -22.33
CA GLY A 185 -47.99 11.16 -21.47
C GLY A 185 -48.48 9.89 -22.21
N ARG A 186 -48.31 8.69 -21.60
CA ARG A 186 -48.88 7.37 -22.00
C ARG A 186 -48.37 6.81 -23.36
N ASN A 187 -48.25 5.49 -23.61
CA ASN A 187 -48.73 4.29 -22.91
C ASN A 187 -47.86 3.03 -23.21
N ALA A 188 -47.79 2.12 -22.22
CA ALA A 188 -47.84 0.64 -22.33
C ALA A 188 -46.86 -0.18 -23.21
N ALA A 189 -46.68 -1.45 -22.79
CA ALA A 189 -45.69 -2.40 -23.30
C ALA A 189 -46.24 -3.41 -24.32
N THR A 190 -45.35 -4.15 -24.98
CA THR A 190 -45.53 -5.58 -25.34
C THR A 190 -44.16 -6.24 -25.55
N LEU A 191 -44.03 -7.54 -25.26
CA LEU A 191 -42.79 -8.32 -25.34
C LEU A 191 -42.36 -8.62 -26.79
N ARG A 192 -41.05 -8.88 -26.99
CA ARG A 192 -40.61 -10.17 -27.59
C ARG A 192 -39.11 -10.47 -27.42
N ASN A 193 -38.83 -11.77 -27.35
CA ASN A 193 -37.51 -12.41 -27.26
C ASN A 193 -36.78 -12.40 -28.61
N HIS A 194 -35.43 -12.33 -28.62
CA HIS A 194 -34.56 -13.17 -29.47
C HIS A 194 -33.06 -13.08 -29.08
N GLN A 195 -32.31 -14.16 -29.33
CA GLN A 195 -30.86 -14.29 -29.13
C GLN A 195 -30.07 -13.74 -30.34
N ILE A 196 -28.83 -13.27 -30.13
CA ILE A 196 -27.78 -13.22 -31.18
C ILE A 196 -26.43 -13.67 -30.59
N VAL A 197 -25.62 -14.36 -31.42
CA VAL A 197 -24.40 -15.10 -31.04
C VAL A 197 -23.11 -14.34 -31.42
N SER A 198 -22.02 -14.60 -30.69
CA SER A 198 -20.65 -14.14 -30.94
C SER A 198 -20.17 -14.31 -32.39
N LYS A 199 -19.34 -13.38 -32.89
CA LYS A 199 -18.47 -13.59 -34.06
C LYS A 199 -17.25 -12.67 -34.05
N VAL A 200 -16.08 -13.26 -34.27
CA VAL A 200 -14.77 -12.58 -34.35
C VAL A 200 -14.35 -12.46 -35.83
N PRO A 201 -13.86 -11.29 -36.32
CA PRO A 201 -13.31 -11.17 -37.67
C PRO A 201 -11.92 -11.83 -37.81
N PRO A 202 -11.60 -12.49 -38.94
CA PRO A 202 -10.36 -13.26 -39.11
C PRO A 202 -9.16 -12.46 -39.67
N ARG A 203 -8.00 -13.14 -39.71
CA ARG A 203 -6.66 -12.63 -40.08
C ARG A 203 -6.21 -13.17 -41.45
N THR A 204 -5.70 -12.30 -42.33
CA THR A 204 -5.03 -12.67 -43.61
C THR A 204 -3.81 -11.75 -43.86
N THR A 205 -2.58 -12.23 -43.63
CA THR A 205 -1.57 -12.69 -44.62
C THR A 205 -0.68 -11.58 -45.23
N ASN A 206 0.62 -11.87 -45.34
CA ASN A 206 1.69 -10.91 -45.69
C ASN A 206 1.79 -10.60 -47.19
N SER A 207 2.26 -9.39 -47.53
CA SER A 207 2.90 -9.05 -48.81
C SER A 207 4.01 -8.00 -48.60
N THR A 208 5.22 -8.25 -49.11
CA THR A 208 6.37 -7.32 -49.05
C THR A 208 6.46 -6.44 -50.31
N PRO A 209 6.77 -5.14 -50.20
CA PRO A 209 7.27 -4.32 -51.32
C PRO A 209 8.82 -4.28 -51.36
N PRO A 210 9.45 -4.02 -52.52
CA PRO A 210 10.91 -4.13 -52.70
C PRO A 210 11.69 -2.83 -52.47
N ASN A 211 13.00 -3.00 -52.25
CA ASN A 211 14.00 -1.93 -52.15
C ASN A 211 14.23 -1.22 -53.50
N ARG A 212 14.34 0.12 -53.52
CA ARG A 212 14.81 0.89 -54.70
C ARG A 212 15.58 2.15 -54.30
N LEU A 213 16.76 2.32 -54.90
CA LEU A 213 17.68 3.42 -54.66
C LEU A 213 17.23 4.73 -55.31
N VAL A 214 17.32 5.85 -54.58
CA VAL A 214 17.39 7.23 -55.10
C VAL A 214 18.37 8.02 -54.21
N ALA A 215 19.20 8.88 -54.79
CA ALA A 215 20.12 9.77 -54.08
C ALA A 215 19.60 11.22 -54.08
N GLY A 216 19.83 11.98 -53.00
CA GLY A 216 19.40 13.38 -52.90
C GLY A 216 19.88 14.13 -51.65
N ASN A 217 20.86 15.00 -51.85
CA ASN A 217 21.23 16.22 -51.08
C ASN A 217 20.99 16.31 -49.56
N THR A 218 22.10 16.24 -48.82
CA THR A 218 22.57 17.29 -47.88
C THR A 218 21.53 18.10 -47.08
N GLY A 219 21.29 17.70 -45.82
CA GLY A 219 20.68 18.54 -44.79
C GLY A 219 21.30 18.26 -43.41
N ALA A 220 22.05 19.20 -42.86
CA ALA A 220 22.86 18.98 -41.65
C ALA A 220 22.06 19.18 -40.35
N VAL A 221 21.18 18.22 -40.02
CA VAL A 221 20.46 18.19 -38.74
C VAL A 221 21.35 17.54 -37.67
N LYS A 222 21.92 18.34 -36.77
CA LYS A 222 22.69 17.84 -35.61
C LYS A 222 21.83 17.87 -34.34
N LYS A 223 21.73 16.70 -33.70
CA LYS A 223 21.21 16.42 -32.34
C LYS A 223 19.69 16.60 -32.14
N ASN A 224 19.01 15.52 -31.76
CA ASN A 224 18.31 15.49 -30.46
C ASN A 224 17.95 14.08 -29.92
N ASP A 225 18.44 13.03 -30.57
CA ASP A 225 18.11 11.61 -30.33
C ASP A 225 18.34 11.15 -28.89
N ALA A 226 19.33 11.74 -28.20
CA ALA A 226 19.66 11.45 -26.81
C ALA A 226 18.52 11.79 -25.83
N ALA A 227 17.71 12.81 -26.11
CA ALA A 227 16.58 13.18 -25.25
C ALA A 227 15.44 12.15 -25.35
N GLY A 228 15.08 11.76 -26.58
CA GLY A 228 14.05 10.72 -26.81
C GLY A 228 14.46 9.35 -26.27
N ALA A 229 15.74 8.99 -26.41
CA ALA A 229 16.27 7.74 -25.85
C ALA A 229 16.19 7.70 -24.32
N ALA A 230 16.55 8.80 -23.64
CA ALA A 230 16.44 8.90 -22.18
C ALA A 230 14.98 8.82 -21.70
N SER A 231 14.05 9.52 -22.37
CA SER A 231 12.62 9.45 -22.06
C SER A 231 12.04 8.05 -22.27
N ASN A 232 12.37 7.37 -23.38
CA ASN A 232 11.91 6.01 -23.63
C ASN A 232 12.47 5.00 -22.61
N HIS A 233 13.75 5.10 -22.25
CA HIS A 233 14.34 4.26 -21.21
C HIS A 233 13.66 4.46 -19.84
N GLN A 234 13.29 5.69 -19.50
CA GLN A 234 12.57 5.98 -18.25
C GLN A 234 11.12 5.50 -18.28
N ILE A 235 10.44 5.56 -19.44
CA ILE A 235 9.11 4.97 -19.65
C ILE A 235 9.18 3.44 -19.55
N GLU A 236 10.21 2.81 -20.10
CA GLU A 236 10.42 1.36 -20.05
C GLU A 236 10.78 0.88 -18.63
N GLU A 237 11.59 1.63 -17.89
CA GLU A 237 11.88 1.38 -16.47
C GLU A 237 10.61 1.50 -15.60
N LEU A 238 9.83 2.58 -15.78
CA LEU A 238 8.53 2.75 -15.10
C LEU A 238 7.55 1.63 -15.46
N SER A 239 7.46 1.24 -16.73
CA SER A 239 6.64 0.11 -17.19
C SER A 239 7.06 -1.19 -16.51
N ASN A 240 8.36 -1.46 -16.40
CA ASN A 240 8.88 -2.66 -15.75
C ASN A 240 8.78 -2.63 -14.22
N GLN A 241 8.64 -1.46 -13.57
CA GLN A 241 8.27 -1.32 -12.16
C GLN A 241 6.76 -1.53 -11.94
N VAL A 242 5.90 -0.99 -12.81
CA VAL A 242 4.42 -1.05 -12.67
C VAL A 242 3.84 -2.40 -13.08
N ARG A 243 4.41 -3.10 -14.08
CA ARG A 243 3.94 -4.42 -14.53
C ARG A 243 3.88 -5.49 -13.43
N PRO A 244 4.88 -5.68 -12.55
CA PRO A 244 4.77 -6.62 -11.43
C PRO A 244 3.73 -6.17 -10.40
N GLU A 245 3.64 -4.88 -10.04
CA GLU A 245 2.59 -4.37 -9.14
C GLU A 245 1.18 -4.66 -9.70
N VAL A 246 0.97 -4.49 -11.01
CA VAL A 246 -0.30 -4.80 -11.69
C VAL A 246 -0.56 -6.32 -11.80
N MET A 247 0.46 -7.16 -11.87
CA MET A 247 0.29 -8.62 -11.81
C MET A 247 -0.03 -9.10 -10.39
N ASP A 248 0.63 -8.56 -9.38
CA ASP A 248 0.43 -8.91 -7.97
C ASP A 248 -0.97 -8.49 -7.48
N MET A 249 -1.39 -7.25 -7.80
CA MET A 249 -2.77 -6.80 -7.54
C MET A 249 -3.81 -7.67 -8.26
N ARG A 250 -3.51 -8.22 -9.45
CA ARG A 250 -4.43 -9.13 -10.16
C ARG A 250 -4.51 -10.49 -9.49
N LEU A 251 -3.39 -11.08 -9.07
CA LEU A 251 -3.38 -12.36 -8.35
C LEU A 251 -4.09 -12.26 -7.00
N ASN A 252 -3.90 -11.15 -6.27
CA ASN A 252 -4.61 -10.90 -5.03
C ASN A 252 -6.11 -10.64 -5.24
N LEU A 253 -6.50 -9.95 -6.32
CA LEU A 253 -7.91 -9.83 -6.69
C LEU A 253 -8.49 -11.20 -7.08
N GLU A 254 -7.81 -11.99 -7.91
CA GLU A 254 -8.24 -13.33 -8.32
C GLU A 254 -8.45 -14.27 -7.12
N GLY A 255 -7.59 -14.19 -6.10
CA GLY A 255 -7.79 -14.86 -4.81
C GLY A 255 -9.05 -14.39 -4.07
N LEU A 256 -9.19 -13.07 -3.86
CA LEU A 256 -10.37 -12.49 -3.20
C LEU A 256 -11.68 -12.69 -3.97
N GLU A 257 -11.63 -12.78 -5.30
CA GLU A 257 -12.77 -13.14 -6.15
C GLU A 257 -13.13 -14.62 -5.99
N LYS A 258 -12.14 -15.54 -5.89
CA LYS A 258 -12.41 -16.95 -5.54
C LYS A 258 -13.03 -17.07 -4.14
N GLU A 259 -12.54 -16.33 -3.14
CA GLU A 259 -13.14 -16.29 -1.79
C GLU A 259 -14.59 -15.78 -1.83
N ARG A 260 -14.82 -14.63 -2.49
CA ARG A 260 -16.16 -14.06 -2.70
C ARG A 260 -17.10 -15.07 -3.35
N ASP A 261 -16.66 -15.71 -4.42
CA ASP A 261 -17.51 -16.60 -5.22
C ASP A 261 -17.76 -17.94 -4.52
N PHE A 262 -16.83 -18.42 -3.68
CA PHE A 262 -17.01 -19.56 -2.78
C PHE A 262 -18.09 -19.27 -1.72
N TYR A 263 -18.00 -18.15 -1.00
CA TYR A 263 -19.02 -17.75 -0.01
C TYR A 263 -20.37 -17.43 -0.67
N PHE A 264 -20.37 -16.76 -1.83
CA PHE A 264 -21.60 -16.46 -2.57
C PHE A 264 -22.29 -17.73 -3.07
N SER A 265 -21.55 -18.72 -3.56
CA SER A 265 -22.11 -20.01 -4.00
C SER A 265 -22.78 -20.74 -2.83
N LYS A 266 -22.13 -20.84 -1.66
CA LYS A 266 -22.75 -21.41 -0.44
C LYS A 266 -24.05 -20.71 -0.06
N LEU A 267 -24.07 -19.37 -0.07
CA LEU A 267 -25.28 -18.61 0.25
C LEU A 267 -26.38 -18.81 -0.80
N ARG A 268 -26.03 -18.97 -2.09
CA ARG A 268 -26.98 -19.26 -3.16
C ARG A 268 -27.53 -20.68 -3.06
N ASP A 269 -26.72 -21.67 -2.68
CA ASP A 269 -27.16 -23.05 -2.45
C ASP A 269 -28.12 -23.12 -1.25
N ILE A 270 -27.83 -22.38 -0.17
CA ILE A 270 -28.75 -22.23 0.97
C ILE A 270 -30.05 -21.50 0.56
N GLU A 271 -29.98 -20.49 -0.31
CA GLU A 271 -31.17 -19.79 -0.83
C GLU A 271 -32.07 -20.74 -1.64
N ILE A 272 -31.50 -21.56 -2.53
CA ILE A 272 -32.21 -22.59 -3.30
C ILE A 272 -32.82 -23.62 -2.34
N LEU A 273 -32.02 -24.14 -1.41
CA LEU A 273 -32.46 -25.13 -0.43
C LEU A 273 -33.66 -24.63 0.41
N CYS A 274 -33.68 -23.35 0.79
CA CYS A 274 -34.80 -22.72 1.48
C CYS A 274 -36.01 -22.45 0.56
N GLN A 275 -35.81 -22.25 -0.74
CA GLN A 275 -36.88 -22.08 -1.73
C GLN A 275 -37.55 -23.41 -2.12
N GLU A 276 -36.84 -24.54 -1.98
CA GLU A 276 -37.33 -25.89 -2.29
C GLU A 276 -37.86 -26.65 -1.05
N ALA A 277 -37.89 -26.01 0.13
CA ALA A 277 -38.20 -26.63 1.42
C ALA A 277 -39.70 -26.74 1.79
N ASP A 278 -40.63 -26.69 0.82
CA ASP A 278 -42.06 -26.87 1.09
C ASP A 278 -42.32 -28.23 1.76
N ASP A 279 -43.03 -28.20 2.90
CA ASP A 279 -43.28 -29.33 3.82
C ASP A 279 -42.04 -30.13 4.30
N ALA A 280 -40.82 -29.55 4.20
CA ALA A 280 -39.60 -30.20 4.68
C ALA A 280 -39.50 -30.20 6.22
N ASP A 281 -39.04 -31.32 6.79
CA ASP A 281 -38.70 -31.43 8.22
C ASP A 281 -37.62 -30.41 8.61
N PRO A 282 -37.90 -29.48 9.56
CA PRO A 282 -36.93 -28.48 9.99
C PRO A 282 -35.58 -29.04 10.46
N ALA A 283 -35.56 -30.23 11.07
CA ALA A 283 -34.30 -30.86 11.49
C ALA A 283 -33.41 -31.25 10.29
N GLN A 284 -34.02 -31.79 9.23
CA GLN A 284 -33.33 -32.15 8.00
C GLN A 284 -32.94 -30.93 7.17
N LEU A 285 -33.73 -29.85 7.21
CA LEU A 285 -33.37 -28.57 6.58
C LEU A 285 -32.15 -27.95 7.26
N ILE A 286 -32.13 -27.90 8.61
CA ILE A 286 -31.01 -27.39 9.39
C ILE A 286 -29.74 -28.20 9.09
N GLN A 287 -29.80 -29.53 9.09
CA GLN A 287 -28.61 -30.36 8.79
C GLN A 287 -28.01 -30.02 7.42
N LYS A 288 -28.83 -29.96 6.36
CA LYS A 288 -28.36 -29.61 5.01
C LYS A 288 -27.73 -28.21 4.93
N ILE A 289 -28.24 -27.24 5.69
CA ILE A 289 -27.64 -25.89 5.78
C ILE A 289 -26.27 -25.96 6.46
N LEU A 290 -26.13 -26.72 7.55
CA LEU A 290 -24.84 -26.92 8.23
C LEU A 290 -23.83 -27.64 7.31
N ASP A 291 -24.27 -28.66 6.56
CA ASP A 291 -23.43 -29.37 5.60
C ASP A 291 -22.87 -28.42 4.52
N ILE A 292 -23.68 -27.50 3.98
CA ILE A 292 -23.24 -26.47 3.02
C ILE A 292 -22.26 -25.49 3.68
N LEU A 293 -22.51 -25.05 4.92
CA LEU A 293 -21.64 -24.11 5.63
C LEU A 293 -20.26 -24.71 5.94
N TYR A 294 -20.20 -25.97 6.40
CA TYR A 294 -18.96 -26.61 6.83
C TYR A 294 -18.17 -27.32 5.71
N ALA A 295 -18.75 -27.55 4.53
CA ALA A 295 -18.02 -28.16 3.41
C ALA A 295 -16.81 -27.30 2.97
N THR A 296 -15.60 -27.84 3.03
CA THR A 296 -14.36 -27.16 2.60
C THR A 296 -13.95 -27.56 1.17
N GLU A 297 -13.46 -26.58 0.40
CA GLU A 297 -12.82 -26.80 -0.91
C GLU A 297 -11.30 -26.65 -0.76
N ASP A 298 -10.53 -27.29 -1.65
CA ASP A 298 -9.06 -27.25 -1.62
C ASP A 298 -8.53 -25.80 -1.67
N GLY A 299 -7.77 -25.46 -0.62
CA GLY A 299 -7.30 -24.10 -0.30
C GLY A 299 -8.04 -23.38 0.84
N PHE A 300 -9.19 -23.87 1.31
CA PHE A 300 -9.91 -23.31 2.46
C PHE A 300 -9.74 -24.19 3.70
N ALA A 301 -9.27 -23.60 4.80
CA ALA A 301 -9.21 -24.27 6.09
C ALA A 301 -10.63 -24.36 6.72
N PRO A 302 -10.98 -25.47 7.39
CA PRO A 302 -12.06 -25.47 8.37
C PRO A 302 -11.73 -24.48 9.51
N PRO A 303 -12.73 -24.01 10.28
CA PRO A 303 -12.47 -23.40 11.58
C PRO A 303 -12.00 -24.49 12.54
N ASP A 304 -10.69 -24.59 12.77
CA ASP A 304 -10.11 -25.56 13.71
C ASP A 304 -10.51 -25.24 15.16
N ASP A 305 -11.41 -26.08 15.67
CA ASP A 305 -11.77 -26.38 17.05
C ASP A 305 -12.35 -25.30 17.98
N ALA A 306 -13.09 -25.82 18.97
CA ALA A 306 -13.71 -25.07 20.05
C ALA A 306 -12.65 -24.42 20.97
N PRO A 307 -13.00 -23.37 21.74
CA PRO A 307 -12.16 -22.96 22.86
C PRO A 307 -11.91 -24.16 23.78
N PRO A 308 -10.71 -24.31 24.37
CA PRO A 308 -10.43 -25.39 25.29
C PRO A 308 -11.42 -25.32 26.46
N GLU A 309 -12.05 -26.45 26.79
CA GLU A 309 -12.86 -26.55 28.00
C GLU A 309 -11.95 -26.29 29.22
N ASP A 310 -12.36 -25.40 30.12
CA ASP A 310 -11.64 -25.14 31.35
C ASP A 310 -11.63 -26.42 32.21
N GLU A 311 -10.46 -27.06 32.36
CA GLU A 311 -10.29 -28.20 33.29
C GLU A 311 -10.49 -27.73 34.74
N GLU A 312 -11.72 -27.86 35.25
CA GLU A 312 -12.07 -27.58 36.64
C GLU A 312 -11.65 -28.75 37.55
N TYR A 313 -10.94 -28.42 38.65
CA TYR A 313 -10.41 -29.26 39.75
C TYR A 313 -9.00 -29.86 39.60
#